data_AF-A0A832XRZ6-F1
#
_entry.id   AF-A0A832XRZ6-F1
#
_cell.length_a   1.000
_cell.length_b   1.000
_cell.length_c   1.000
_cell.angle_alpha   90.00
_cell.angle_beta   90.00
_cell.angle_gamma   90.00
#
_symmetry.space_group_name_H-M   'P 1'
#
loop_
_entity.id
_entity.type
_entity.pdbx_description
1 polymer ?
#
loop_
_entity_poly.entity_id
_entity_poly.type
_entity_poly.pdbx_seq_one_letter_code
_entity_poly.pdbx_strand_id
1 'polypeptide(L)'
;MMVPSMHSNLGSDPITDDLVQNCTNQGVLILWGSAEEGKRKTPHHEEIVARLGQMVNANSTSVVITLGATKSFIDDIRSVQNTSSGRTGYLIADDLYRKGYDVTCVSGVTSMEAPTWLPLNIIAPEPNNMLKELKALAKDQIDVWIHSAAVLDYVVSEQIEGKIASLQSGLNIDLIEGAKHILELKELCEGAVRIGFKLESGIKQKDLVHRAYAQNQKSGMTATIANRLEDLGDPEKPRAWLIDSHGAHFILQTEADMCESIRCIIENNR
;
A
#
# COMPACT_ATOMS: atom_id res chain seq x y z
N MET A 1 6.83 -26.06 -0.58
CA MET A 1 5.53 -25.69 -1.18
C MET A 1 5.22 -26.69 -2.29
N MET A 2 3.97 -27.14 -2.40
CA MET A 2 3.47 -27.91 -3.55
C MET A 2 2.25 -27.20 -4.14
N VAL A 3 2.13 -27.26 -5.46
CA VAL A 3 1.02 -26.66 -6.22
C VAL A 3 0.36 -27.76 -7.06
N PRO A 4 -0.61 -28.51 -6.48
CA PRO A 4 -1.21 -29.63 -7.18
C PRO A 4 -2.15 -29.15 -8.31
N SER A 5 -2.28 -29.99 -9.34
CA SER A 5 -3.24 -29.79 -10.43
C SER A 5 -3.77 -31.15 -10.88
N MET A 6 -5.09 -31.32 -10.88
CA MET A 6 -5.72 -32.61 -11.17
C MET A 6 -7.21 -32.48 -11.48
N HIS A 7 -7.81 -33.55 -11.98
CA HIS A 7 -9.27 -33.65 -12.09
C HIS A 7 -9.91 -33.62 -10.69
N SER A 8 -11.07 -32.98 -10.54
CA SER A 8 -11.70 -32.76 -9.23
C SER A 8 -11.99 -34.05 -8.49
N ASN A 9 -12.41 -35.12 -9.20
CA ASN A 9 -12.62 -36.45 -8.60
C ASN A 9 -11.38 -36.98 -7.87
N LEU A 10 -10.18 -36.75 -8.42
CA LEU A 10 -8.93 -37.14 -7.76
C LEU A 10 -8.59 -36.18 -6.62
N GLY A 11 -8.86 -34.88 -6.81
CA GLY A 11 -8.62 -33.85 -5.81
C GLY A 11 -9.55 -33.87 -4.59
N SER A 12 -10.63 -34.67 -4.64
CA SER A 12 -11.56 -34.92 -3.54
C SER A 12 -11.59 -36.40 -3.13
N ASP A 13 -10.61 -37.19 -3.58
CA ASP A 13 -10.48 -38.58 -3.20
C ASP A 13 -9.86 -38.67 -1.78
N PRO A 14 -10.36 -39.56 -0.89
CA PRO A 14 -9.84 -39.69 0.47
C PRO A 14 -8.33 -39.97 0.55
N ILE A 15 -7.76 -40.69 -0.44
CA ILE A 15 -6.32 -40.96 -0.47
C ILE A 15 -5.54 -39.67 -0.75
N THR A 16 -6.05 -38.81 -1.64
CA THR A 16 -5.44 -37.51 -1.91
C THR A 16 -5.49 -36.62 -0.67
N ASP A 17 -6.61 -36.63 0.06
CA ASP A 17 -6.75 -35.87 1.30
C ASP A 17 -5.75 -36.36 2.37
N ASP A 18 -5.60 -37.67 2.53
CA ASP A 18 -4.59 -38.27 3.44
C ASP A 18 -3.16 -37.86 3.05
N LEU A 19 -2.82 -37.87 1.76
CA LEU A 19 -1.50 -37.43 1.26
C LEU A 19 -1.26 -35.95 1.53
N VAL A 20 -2.26 -35.11 1.28
CA VAL A 20 -2.21 -33.66 1.51
C VAL A 20 -2.03 -33.36 3.00
N GLN A 21 -2.76 -34.08 3.86
CA GLN A 21 -2.62 -33.94 5.31
C GLN A 21 -1.23 -34.38 5.78
N ASN A 22 -0.71 -35.50 5.27
CA ASN A 22 0.65 -35.98 5.58
C ASN A 22 1.73 -34.98 5.17
N CYS A 23 1.63 -34.39 3.96
CA CYS A 23 2.53 -33.35 3.51
C CYS A 23 2.44 -32.08 4.39
N THR A 24 1.22 -31.66 4.73
CA THR A 24 0.98 -30.48 5.58
C THR A 24 1.55 -30.69 6.98
N ASN A 25 1.40 -31.89 7.56
CA ASN A 25 1.99 -32.26 8.85
C ASN A 25 3.53 -32.24 8.84
N GLN A 26 4.15 -32.39 7.67
CA GLN A 26 5.61 -32.26 7.48
C GLN A 26 6.05 -30.81 7.19
N GLY A 27 5.13 -29.84 7.29
CA GLY A 27 5.41 -28.42 7.06
C GLY A 27 5.38 -28.00 5.58
N VAL A 28 4.88 -28.85 4.68
CA VAL A 28 4.73 -28.49 3.26
C VAL A 28 3.49 -27.62 3.09
N LEU A 29 3.67 -26.37 2.69
CA LEU A 29 2.56 -25.52 2.23
C LEU A 29 1.96 -26.10 0.95
N ILE A 30 0.68 -26.49 0.99
CA ILE A 30 -0.10 -26.93 -0.17
C ILE A 30 -0.92 -25.76 -0.69
N LEU A 31 -0.73 -25.40 -1.95
CA LEU A 31 -1.42 -24.29 -2.59
C LEU A 31 -2.38 -24.79 -3.67
N TRP A 32 -3.67 -24.73 -3.36
CA TRP A 32 -4.75 -25.12 -4.27
C TRP A 32 -5.22 -23.94 -5.12
N GLY A 33 -5.47 -24.18 -6.41
CA GLY A 33 -6.17 -23.21 -7.26
C GLY A 33 -7.68 -23.45 -7.31
N SER A 34 -8.36 -22.72 -8.19
CA SER A 34 -9.81 -22.79 -8.35
C SER A 34 -10.29 -24.15 -8.86
N ALA A 35 -11.50 -24.53 -8.45
CA ALA A 35 -12.22 -25.66 -8.99
C ALA A 35 -13.10 -25.20 -10.17
N GLU A 36 -12.69 -25.51 -11.39
CA GLU A 36 -13.35 -25.08 -12.63
C GLU A 36 -13.42 -26.24 -13.62
N GLU A 37 -14.54 -26.38 -14.33
CA GLU A 37 -14.72 -27.38 -15.40
C GLU A 37 -14.42 -28.83 -14.95
N GLY A 38 -14.73 -29.17 -13.69
CA GLY A 38 -14.45 -30.49 -13.13
C GLY A 38 -12.96 -30.76 -12.85
N LYS A 39 -12.11 -29.72 -12.82
CA LYS A 39 -10.68 -29.80 -12.47
C LYS A 39 -10.35 -28.82 -11.34
N ARG A 40 -9.36 -29.17 -10.52
CA ARG A 40 -8.65 -28.20 -9.68
C ARG A 40 -7.45 -27.68 -10.48
N LYS A 41 -7.55 -26.44 -10.95
CA LYS A 41 -6.47 -25.76 -11.67
C LYS A 41 -5.38 -25.33 -10.68
N THR A 42 -4.21 -24.96 -11.20
CA THR A 42 -3.21 -24.25 -10.39
C THR A 42 -3.69 -22.82 -10.12
N PRO A 43 -3.27 -22.20 -8.99
CA PRO A 43 -3.40 -20.76 -8.81
C PRO A 43 -2.71 -19.98 -9.93
N HIS A 44 -2.98 -18.68 -9.99
CA HIS A 44 -2.27 -17.80 -10.93
C HIS A 44 -0.76 -17.86 -10.69
N HIS A 45 0.04 -17.80 -11.76
CA HIS A 45 1.48 -17.96 -11.66
C HIS A 45 2.14 -16.86 -10.80
N GLU A 46 1.58 -15.64 -10.82
CA GLU A 46 2.07 -14.54 -9.97
C GLU A 46 1.92 -14.84 -8.48
N GLU A 47 0.82 -15.49 -8.06
CA GLU A 47 0.58 -15.92 -6.69
C GLU A 47 1.58 -17.00 -6.27
N ILE A 48 1.81 -17.98 -7.14
CA ILE A 48 2.79 -19.06 -6.90
C ILE A 48 4.18 -18.45 -6.68
N VAL A 49 4.61 -17.55 -7.57
CA VAL A 49 5.91 -16.87 -7.45
C VAL A 49 5.95 -15.97 -6.21
N ALA A 50 4.85 -15.31 -5.86
CA ALA A 50 4.78 -14.44 -4.69
C ALA A 50 4.99 -15.21 -3.40
N ARG A 51 4.20 -16.29 -3.21
CA ARG A 51 4.29 -17.15 -2.03
C ARG A 51 5.63 -17.87 -1.96
N LEU A 52 6.18 -18.32 -3.08
CA LEU A 52 7.53 -18.89 -3.11
C LEU A 52 8.59 -17.86 -2.68
N GLY A 53 8.49 -16.62 -3.20
CA GLY A 53 9.38 -15.52 -2.83
C GLY A 53 9.33 -15.22 -1.33
N GLN A 54 8.12 -15.05 -0.78
CA GLN A 54 7.93 -14.85 0.67
C GLN A 54 8.54 -15.99 1.48
N MET A 55 8.32 -17.26 1.08
CA MET A 55 8.84 -18.42 1.81
C MET A 55 10.36 -18.51 1.80
N VAL A 56 11.00 -18.24 0.66
CA VAL A 56 12.46 -18.37 0.50
C VAL A 56 13.20 -17.20 1.15
N ASN A 57 12.60 -16.01 1.11
CA ASN A 57 13.22 -14.78 1.61
C ASN A 57 12.76 -14.38 3.02
N ALA A 58 11.90 -15.18 3.66
CA ALA A 58 11.19 -14.86 4.89
C ALA A 58 12.11 -14.21 5.94
N ASN A 59 11.71 -13.04 6.40
CA ASN A 59 12.37 -12.31 7.46
C ASN A 59 11.34 -11.80 8.47
N SER A 60 11.81 -11.31 9.62
CA SER A 60 10.94 -10.87 10.71
C SER A 60 10.59 -9.38 10.67
N THR A 61 10.84 -8.66 9.57
CA THR A 61 10.54 -7.22 9.53
C THR A 61 9.10 -6.95 9.13
N SER A 62 8.41 -6.26 10.04
CA SER A 62 7.03 -5.83 9.88
C SER A 62 6.95 -4.52 9.11
N VAL A 63 6.06 -4.47 8.13
CA VAL A 63 5.84 -3.31 7.26
C VAL A 63 4.36 -2.95 7.26
N VAL A 64 4.03 -1.72 7.61
CA VAL A 64 2.71 -1.13 7.37
C VAL A 64 2.80 -0.16 6.20
N ILE A 65 2.00 -0.37 5.16
CA ILE A 65 1.90 0.53 4.01
C ILE A 65 0.49 1.08 3.85
N THR A 66 0.37 2.41 3.81
CA THR A 66 -0.88 3.08 3.43
C THR A 66 -0.92 3.29 1.93
N LEU A 67 -2.07 3.06 1.30
CA LEU A 67 -2.25 3.24 -0.15
C LEU A 67 -3.67 3.65 -0.53
N GLY A 68 -3.86 4.03 -1.79
CA GLY A 68 -5.17 4.49 -2.30
C GLY A 68 -5.49 5.93 -1.93
N ALA A 69 -6.70 6.39 -2.28
CA ALA A 69 -7.21 7.71 -1.92
C ALA A 69 -8.12 7.62 -0.70
N THR A 70 -8.13 8.63 0.15
CA THR A 70 -9.23 8.79 1.10
C THR A 70 -10.36 9.61 0.48
N LYS A 71 -11.60 9.37 0.91
CA LYS A 71 -12.77 10.16 0.54
C LYS A 71 -13.44 10.79 1.77
N SER A 72 -14.06 11.93 1.58
CA SER A 72 -14.87 12.63 2.57
C SER A 72 -16.26 12.88 1.98
N PHE A 73 -17.31 12.43 2.67
CA PHE A 73 -18.68 12.49 2.16
C PHE A 73 -19.24 13.91 2.27
N ILE A 74 -19.87 14.35 1.18
CA ILE A 74 -20.66 15.59 1.12
C ILE A 74 -22.08 15.28 1.57
N ASP A 75 -22.62 14.20 1.01
CA ASP A 75 -23.92 13.61 1.35
C ASP A 75 -23.83 12.08 1.20
N ASP A 76 -24.94 11.37 1.36
CA ASP A 76 -24.98 9.90 1.28
C ASP A 76 -24.60 9.31 -0.09
N ILE A 77 -24.44 10.15 -1.12
CA ILE A 77 -24.16 9.73 -2.51
C ILE A 77 -22.82 10.30 -3.01
N ARG A 78 -22.47 11.52 -2.63
CA ARG A 78 -21.36 12.30 -3.18
C ARG A 78 -20.23 12.38 -2.17
N SER A 79 -19.00 12.36 -2.67
CA SER A 79 -17.81 12.55 -1.85
C SER A 79 -16.74 13.32 -2.60
N VAL A 80 -15.88 13.98 -1.84
CA VAL A 80 -14.61 14.55 -2.31
C VAL A 80 -13.54 13.49 -2.11
N GLN A 81 -12.69 13.26 -3.11
CA GLN A 81 -11.53 12.37 -3.02
C GLN A 81 -10.39 12.85 -3.90
N ASN A 82 -9.17 12.50 -3.54
CA ASN A 82 -8.01 12.65 -4.42
C ASN A 82 -7.99 11.55 -5.49
N THR A 83 -7.32 11.82 -6.61
CA THR A 83 -7.09 10.80 -7.64
C THR A 83 -5.93 9.91 -7.23
N SER A 84 -6.22 8.68 -6.81
CA SER A 84 -5.22 7.63 -6.60
C SER A 84 -5.80 6.26 -6.92
N SER A 85 -5.10 5.49 -7.75
CA SER A 85 -5.51 4.12 -8.09
C SER A 85 -5.14 3.09 -7.03
N GLY A 86 -4.22 3.44 -6.11
CA GLY A 86 -3.56 2.49 -5.21
C GLY A 86 -2.41 1.70 -5.85
N ARG A 87 -2.16 1.86 -7.16
CA ARG A 87 -1.18 1.07 -7.93
C ARG A 87 0.22 1.05 -7.34
N THR A 88 0.77 2.23 -7.07
CA THR A 88 2.12 2.38 -6.51
C THR A 88 2.25 1.66 -5.16
N GLY A 89 1.25 1.79 -4.29
CA GLY A 89 1.27 1.17 -2.98
C GLY A 89 1.20 -0.36 -3.06
N TYR A 90 0.32 -0.91 -3.90
CA TYR A 90 0.24 -2.36 -4.07
C TYR A 90 1.49 -2.94 -4.74
N LEU A 91 2.11 -2.22 -5.67
CA LEU A 91 3.39 -2.62 -6.27
C LEU A 91 4.48 -2.75 -5.19
N ILE A 92 4.60 -1.76 -4.31
CA ILE A 92 5.58 -1.77 -3.21
C ILE A 92 5.26 -2.90 -2.22
N ALA A 93 3.98 -3.07 -1.87
CA ALA A 93 3.53 -4.13 -0.98
C ALA A 93 3.83 -5.52 -1.53
N ASP A 94 3.56 -5.75 -2.82
CA ASP A 94 3.84 -6.99 -3.53
C ASP A 94 5.35 -7.28 -3.56
N ASP A 95 6.16 -6.29 -3.89
CA ASP A 95 7.62 -6.44 -3.93
C ASP A 95 8.20 -6.78 -2.55
N LEU A 96 7.78 -6.09 -1.49
CA LEU A 96 8.20 -6.38 -0.12
C LEU A 96 7.73 -7.77 0.32
N TYR A 97 6.49 -8.15 0.02
CA TYR A 97 6.02 -9.51 0.28
C TYR A 97 6.84 -10.56 -0.48
N ARG A 98 7.22 -10.33 -1.73
CA ARG A 98 8.11 -11.26 -2.45
C ARG A 98 9.50 -11.38 -1.84
N LYS A 99 9.91 -10.40 -1.04
CA LYS A 99 11.22 -10.31 -0.38
C LYS A 99 11.19 -10.71 1.09
N GLY A 100 10.11 -11.35 1.55
CA GLY A 100 10.09 -11.98 2.87
C GLY A 100 9.55 -11.09 3.99
N TYR A 101 9.14 -9.85 3.69
CA TYR A 101 8.64 -8.92 4.69
C TYR A 101 7.22 -9.29 5.14
N ASP A 102 6.87 -8.98 6.40
CA ASP A 102 5.51 -9.15 6.92
C ASP A 102 4.70 -7.87 6.63
N VAL A 103 3.95 -7.89 5.52
CA VAL A 103 3.31 -6.69 4.96
C VAL A 103 1.84 -6.61 5.35
N THR A 104 1.49 -5.51 6.01
CA THR A 104 0.10 -5.09 6.26
C THR A 104 -0.23 -3.88 5.39
N CYS A 105 -1.27 -4.00 4.56
CA CYS A 105 -1.81 -2.87 3.79
C CYS A 105 -2.94 -2.20 4.56
N VAL A 106 -2.96 -0.86 4.55
CA VAL A 106 -4.11 -0.05 4.97
C VAL A 106 -4.55 0.78 3.77
N SER A 107 -5.59 0.32 3.09
CA SER A 107 -6.03 0.91 1.82
C SER A 107 -7.22 1.84 2.01
N GLY A 108 -7.16 3.01 1.39
CA GLY A 108 -8.34 3.82 1.12
C GLY A 108 -9.17 3.26 -0.05
N VAL A 109 -9.81 4.15 -0.80
CA VAL A 109 -10.41 3.84 -2.10
C VAL A 109 -9.30 3.51 -3.10
N THR A 110 -9.41 2.35 -3.76
CA THR A 110 -8.52 1.93 -4.84
C THR A 110 -9.33 1.60 -6.09
N SER A 111 -8.74 1.81 -7.26
CA SER A 111 -9.29 1.31 -8.52
C SER A 111 -8.61 0.02 -8.98
N MET A 112 -7.43 -0.29 -8.41
CA MET A 112 -6.83 -1.61 -8.56
C MET A 112 -7.33 -2.57 -7.49
N GLU A 113 -7.47 -3.83 -7.88
CA GLU A 113 -7.67 -4.94 -6.96
C GLU A 113 -6.39 -5.23 -6.18
N ALA A 114 -6.54 -5.58 -4.91
CA ALA A 114 -5.42 -6.01 -4.08
C ALA A 114 -4.92 -7.37 -4.59
N PRO A 115 -3.59 -7.58 -4.73
CA PRO A 115 -3.04 -8.90 -4.99
C PRO A 115 -3.50 -9.91 -3.94
N THR A 116 -4.03 -11.05 -4.37
CA THR A 116 -4.70 -12.05 -3.51
C THR A 116 -3.77 -12.73 -2.50
N TRP A 117 -2.46 -12.62 -2.70
CA TRP A 117 -1.44 -13.19 -1.82
C TRP A 117 -0.96 -12.24 -0.73
N LEU A 118 -1.36 -10.95 -0.75
CA LEU A 118 -1.09 -10.05 0.37
C LEU A 118 -1.95 -10.47 1.57
N PRO A 119 -1.35 -10.76 2.74
CA PRO A 119 -2.03 -11.48 3.81
C PRO A 119 -3.10 -10.66 4.52
N LEU A 120 -2.90 -9.34 4.66
CA LEU A 120 -3.83 -8.44 5.34
C LEU A 120 -3.96 -7.11 4.59
N ASN A 121 -5.19 -6.76 4.24
CA ASN A 121 -5.56 -5.46 3.69
C ASN A 121 -6.74 -4.85 4.45
N ILE A 122 -6.46 -3.85 5.28
CA ILE A 122 -7.46 -3.13 6.08
C ILE A 122 -8.07 -2.02 5.21
N ILE A 123 -9.38 -2.10 4.97
CA ILE A 123 -10.10 -1.14 4.14
C ILE A 123 -10.58 0.03 5.00
N ALA A 124 -9.96 1.20 4.82
CA ALA A 124 -10.24 2.41 5.57
C ALA A 124 -10.35 3.63 4.61
N PRO A 125 -11.50 3.81 3.94
CA PRO A 125 -11.65 4.81 2.87
C PRO A 125 -11.75 6.25 3.37
N GLU A 126 -12.02 6.49 4.65
CA GLU A 126 -12.12 7.83 5.22
C GLU A 126 -10.85 8.20 5.99
N PRO A 127 -10.39 9.47 5.97
CA PRO A 127 -9.16 9.88 6.64
C PRO A 127 -9.13 9.51 8.13
N ASN A 128 -10.19 9.83 8.88
CA ASN A 128 -10.26 9.57 10.30
C ASN A 128 -10.25 8.07 10.64
N ASN A 129 -10.93 7.25 9.82
CA ASN A 129 -10.93 5.80 9.98
C ASN A 129 -9.54 5.24 9.69
N MET A 130 -8.90 5.67 8.61
CA MET A 130 -7.53 5.26 8.31
C MET A 130 -6.57 5.65 9.43
N LEU A 131 -6.64 6.87 9.94
CA LEU A 131 -5.81 7.31 11.07
C LEU A 131 -6.04 6.46 12.32
N LYS A 132 -7.30 6.10 12.62
CA LYS A 132 -7.64 5.24 13.75
C LYS A 132 -7.01 3.85 13.62
N GLU A 133 -7.10 3.24 12.45
CA GLU A 133 -6.47 1.93 12.19
C GLU A 133 -4.95 2.01 12.32
N LEU A 134 -4.33 3.07 11.80
CA LEU A 134 -2.88 3.26 11.92
C LEU A 134 -2.44 3.46 13.37
N LYS A 135 -3.21 4.22 14.18
CA LYS A 135 -2.95 4.37 15.62
C LYS A 135 -3.16 3.06 16.39
N ALA A 136 -4.05 2.19 15.93
CA ALA A 136 -4.24 0.87 16.53
C ALA A 136 -3.04 -0.05 16.21
N LEU A 137 -2.59 -0.08 14.96
CA LEU A 137 -1.40 -0.84 14.54
C LEU A 137 -0.12 -0.34 15.22
N ALA A 138 0.01 0.97 15.45
CA ALA A 138 1.15 1.56 16.14
C ALA A 138 1.24 1.23 17.64
N LYS A 139 0.30 0.44 18.18
CA LYS A 139 0.43 -0.14 19.53
C LYS A 139 1.40 -1.33 19.55
N ASP A 140 1.61 -1.96 18.40
CA ASP A 140 2.61 -3.01 18.21
C ASP A 140 3.92 -2.39 17.71
N GLN A 141 5.03 -3.09 17.93
CA GLN A 141 6.33 -2.69 17.38
C GLN A 141 6.34 -2.98 15.88
N ILE A 142 6.25 -1.92 15.07
CA ILE A 142 6.35 -1.99 13.61
C ILE A 142 7.68 -1.40 13.16
N ASP A 143 8.45 -2.17 12.39
CA ASP A 143 9.79 -1.78 11.94
C ASP A 143 9.76 -0.72 10.82
N VAL A 144 8.76 -0.79 9.94
CA VAL A 144 8.68 0.07 8.75
C VAL A 144 7.27 0.61 8.53
N TRP A 145 7.18 1.92 8.30
CA TRP A 145 5.94 2.61 7.88
C TRP A 145 6.14 3.29 6.53
N ILE A 146 5.31 2.92 5.55
CA ILE A 146 5.32 3.52 4.21
C ILE A 146 4.01 4.27 4.00
N HIS A 147 4.09 5.60 3.95
CA HIS A 147 2.94 6.49 3.83
C HIS A 147 2.70 6.89 2.37
N SER A 148 2.12 5.98 1.56
CA SER A 148 1.89 6.21 0.12
C SER A 148 0.44 6.60 -0.24
N ALA A 149 -0.49 6.56 0.73
CA ALA A 149 -1.88 6.96 0.52
C ALA A 149 -2.02 8.46 0.17
N ALA A 150 -2.91 8.76 -0.76
CA ALA A 150 -3.35 10.12 -1.07
C ALA A 150 -4.44 10.55 -0.08
N VAL A 151 -4.02 10.86 1.15
CA VAL A 151 -4.90 11.36 2.22
C VAL A 151 -5.37 12.77 1.88
N LEU A 152 -6.65 13.07 2.12
CA LEU A 152 -7.20 14.40 1.94
C LEU A 152 -6.64 15.37 2.98
N ASP A 153 -6.12 16.50 2.50
CA ASP A 153 -5.71 17.61 3.36
C ASP A 153 -6.90 18.41 3.88
N TYR A 154 -8.02 18.38 3.17
CA TYR A 154 -9.26 19.06 3.49
C TYR A 154 -10.44 18.09 3.40
N VAL A 155 -11.29 18.11 4.42
CA VAL A 155 -12.48 17.25 4.54
C VAL A 155 -13.74 18.09 4.67
N VAL A 156 -14.89 17.53 4.29
CA VAL A 156 -16.19 18.17 4.49
C VAL A 156 -16.41 18.34 5.99
N SER A 157 -16.77 19.57 6.39
CA SER A 157 -16.99 19.94 7.79
C SER A 157 -18.13 19.17 8.45
N GLU A 158 -19.27 19.10 7.77
CA GLU A 158 -20.45 18.35 8.19
C GLU A 158 -21.04 17.59 7.00
N GLN A 159 -21.13 16.26 7.12
CA GLN A 159 -21.85 15.44 6.14
C GLN A 159 -23.35 15.70 6.27
N ILE A 160 -24.00 15.96 5.14
CA ILE A 160 -25.46 16.14 5.09
C ILE A 160 -26.13 14.78 4.99
N GLU A 161 -27.08 14.50 5.88
CA GLU A 161 -27.92 13.30 5.80
C GLU A 161 -28.87 13.37 4.59
N GLY A 162 -28.93 12.29 3.82
CA GLY A 162 -29.75 12.19 2.62
C GLY A 162 -29.15 12.88 1.39
N LYS A 163 -29.66 12.52 0.22
CA LYS A 163 -29.22 13.11 -1.06
C LYS A 163 -29.60 14.59 -1.12
N ILE A 164 -28.61 15.46 -1.32
CA ILE A 164 -28.88 16.88 -1.59
C ILE A 164 -29.62 16.99 -2.92
N ALA A 165 -30.86 17.48 -2.87
CA ALA A 165 -31.67 17.75 -4.05
C ALA A 165 -30.94 18.73 -4.98
N SER A 166 -31.10 18.56 -6.29
CA SER A 166 -30.49 19.47 -7.26
C SER A 166 -31.04 20.88 -7.06
N LEU A 167 -30.18 21.82 -6.68
CA LEU A 167 -30.52 23.23 -6.49
C LEU A 167 -30.31 24.01 -7.80
N GLN A 168 -31.12 25.04 -8.04
CA GLN A 168 -30.94 25.94 -9.20
C GLN A 168 -29.77 26.93 -9.00
N SER A 169 -29.53 27.34 -7.75
CA SER A 169 -28.32 28.04 -7.32
C SER A 169 -27.30 26.99 -6.88
N GLY A 170 -26.07 27.04 -7.41
CA GLY A 170 -25.04 26.01 -7.20
C GLY A 170 -24.81 25.58 -5.73
N LEU A 171 -24.14 24.45 -5.57
CA LEU A 171 -23.85 23.86 -4.26
C LEU A 171 -22.53 24.42 -3.69
N ASN A 172 -22.59 25.01 -2.50
CA ASN A 172 -21.41 25.39 -1.73
C ASN A 172 -21.09 24.29 -0.71
N ILE A 173 -19.82 23.93 -0.58
CA ILE A 173 -19.33 22.88 0.33
C ILE A 173 -18.19 23.47 1.15
N ASP A 174 -18.37 23.52 2.47
CA ASP A 174 -17.36 24.03 3.39
C ASP A 174 -16.39 22.92 3.78
N LEU A 175 -15.11 23.15 3.47
CA LEU A 175 -14.02 22.22 3.77
C LEU A 175 -13.16 22.75 4.93
N ILE A 176 -12.78 21.85 5.84
CA ILE A 176 -11.90 22.11 6.97
C ILE A 176 -10.61 21.29 6.84
N GLU A 177 -9.53 21.77 7.44
CA GLU A 177 -8.26 21.04 7.42
C GLU A 177 -8.39 19.71 8.17
N GLY A 178 -7.96 18.62 7.53
CA GLY A 178 -7.92 17.29 8.10
C GLY A 178 -6.66 17.03 8.92
N ALA A 179 -6.70 15.98 9.75
CA ALA A 179 -5.54 15.55 10.51
C ALA A 179 -4.39 15.13 9.58
N LYS A 180 -3.16 15.57 9.87
CA LYS A 180 -1.97 15.19 9.09
C LYS A 180 -1.44 13.85 9.61
N HIS A 181 -1.85 12.74 9.00
CA HIS A 181 -1.55 11.38 9.47
C HIS A 181 -0.05 11.15 9.78
N ILE A 182 0.83 11.66 8.92
CA ILE A 182 2.28 11.51 9.11
C ILE A 182 2.84 12.24 10.33
N LEU A 183 2.17 13.30 10.80
CA LEU A 183 2.53 14.02 12.03
C LEU A 183 1.92 13.33 13.24
N GLU A 184 0.65 12.91 13.14
CA GLU A 184 -0.07 12.16 14.17
C GLU A 184 0.61 10.83 14.54
N LEU A 185 1.29 10.21 13.57
CA LEU A 185 2.01 8.95 13.75
C LEU A 185 3.48 9.13 14.12
N LYS A 186 4.00 10.37 14.14
CA LYS A 186 5.45 10.60 14.29
C LYS A 186 6.02 10.00 15.57
N GLU A 187 5.44 10.34 16.71
CA GLU A 187 5.91 9.87 18.03
C GLU A 187 5.50 8.41 18.27
N LEU A 188 4.39 7.96 17.68
CA LEU A 188 3.91 6.58 17.82
C LEU A 188 4.77 5.57 17.04
N CYS A 189 5.49 6.04 16.04
CA CYS A 189 6.35 5.23 15.18
C CYS A 189 7.84 5.60 15.38
N GLU A 190 8.20 6.11 16.56
CA GLU A 190 9.59 6.44 16.88
C GLU A 190 10.48 5.18 16.79
N GLY A 191 11.68 5.33 16.23
CA GLY A 191 12.61 4.22 16.01
C GLY A 191 12.32 3.36 14.78
N ALA A 192 11.13 3.48 14.17
CA ALA A 192 10.81 2.80 12.92
C ALA A 192 11.41 3.53 11.70
N VAL A 193 11.65 2.78 10.62
CA VAL A 193 11.92 3.36 9.30
C VAL A 193 10.63 3.97 8.76
N ARG A 194 10.64 5.26 8.44
CA ARG A 194 9.45 5.97 7.96
C ARG A 194 9.68 6.56 6.59
N ILE A 195 8.94 6.07 5.61
CA ILE A 195 9.06 6.46 4.20
C ILE A 195 7.80 7.22 3.80
N GLY A 196 7.94 8.50 3.47
CA GLY A 196 6.86 9.33 2.97
C GLY A 196 6.75 9.30 1.45
N PHE A 197 5.58 9.66 0.93
CA PHE A 197 5.40 9.98 -0.49
C PHE A 197 5.03 11.44 -0.67
N LYS A 198 5.38 12.01 -1.83
CA LYS A 198 5.00 13.36 -2.21
C LYS A 198 4.76 13.48 -3.71
N LEU A 199 3.51 13.75 -4.08
CA LEU A 199 3.13 14.02 -5.46
C LEU A 199 2.84 15.51 -5.61
N GLU A 200 3.48 16.16 -6.57
CA GLU A 200 3.30 17.58 -6.87
C GLU A 200 3.08 17.77 -8.37
N SER A 201 2.48 18.89 -8.77
CA SER A 201 2.21 19.18 -10.19
C SER A 201 2.60 20.60 -10.55
N GLY A 202 3.20 20.79 -11.73
CA GLY A 202 3.50 22.13 -12.26
C GLY A 202 4.63 22.85 -11.53
N ILE A 203 5.55 22.09 -10.93
CA ILE A 203 6.70 22.63 -10.20
C ILE A 203 8.03 22.19 -10.83
N LYS A 204 9.09 22.97 -10.55
CA LYS A 204 10.43 22.57 -10.96
C LYS A 204 10.93 21.45 -10.06
N GLN A 205 11.75 20.57 -10.62
CA GLN A 205 12.38 19.46 -9.88
C GLN A 205 13.10 19.92 -8.59
N LYS A 206 13.80 21.06 -8.63
CA LYS A 206 14.47 21.61 -7.44
C LYS A 206 13.49 21.91 -6.29
N ASP A 207 12.28 22.35 -6.62
CA ASP A 207 11.26 22.70 -5.64
C ASP A 207 10.62 21.42 -5.08
N LEU A 208 10.47 20.38 -5.91
CA LEU A 208 10.05 19.05 -5.48
C LEU A 208 11.00 18.48 -4.41
N VAL A 209 12.31 18.48 -4.70
CA VAL A 209 13.34 17.98 -3.77
C VAL A 209 13.31 18.78 -2.47
N HIS A 210 13.23 20.11 -2.54
CA HIS A 210 13.16 20.97 -1.36
C HIS A 210 11.93 20.67 -0.49
N ARG A 211 10.75 20.50 -1.11
CA ARG A 211 9.50 20.20 -0.40
C ARG A 211 9.47 18.79 0.18
N ALA A 212 10.15 17.83 -0.45
CA ALA A 212 10.32 16.47 0.07
C ALA A 212 11.27 16.46 1.28
N TYR A 213 12.39 17.17 1.19
CA TYR A 213 13.31 17.34 2.32
C TYR A 213 12.63 18.03 3.52
N ALA A 214 11.84 19.09 3.28
CA ALA A 214 11.06 19.74 4.33
C ALA A 214 10.05 18.79 5.00
N GLN A 215 9.45 17.87 4.25
CA GLN A 215 8.57 16.83 4.81
C GLN A 215 9.34 15.87 5.73
N ASN A 216 10.56 15.47 5.34
CA ASN A 216 11.43 14.63 6.17
C ASN A 216 11.71 15.30 7.52
N GLN A 217 12.15 16.56 7.49
CA GLN A 217 12.47 17.30 8.71
C GLN A 217 11.25 17.52 9.62
N LYS A 218 10.12 17.93 9.03
CA LYS A 218 8.92 18.24 9.80
C LYS A 218 8.33 16.98 10.44
N SER A 219 8.26 15.89 9.67
CA SER A 219 7.48 14.71 10.04
C SER A 219 8.34 13.58 10.58
N GLY A 220 9.67 13.70 10.61
CA GLY A 220 10.56 12.63 11.05
C GLY A 220 10.55 11.43 10.11
N MET A 221 10.67 11.66 8.79
CA MET A 221 10.81 10.58 7.81
C MET A 221 12.29 10.26 7.61
N THR A 222 12.59 8.96 7.49
CA THR A 222 13.89 8.46 7.03
C THR A 222 14.14 8.89 5.59
N ALA A 223 13.11 8.83 4.75
CA ALA A 223 13.16 9.34 3.38
C ALA A 223 11.77 9.68 2.83
N THR A 224 11.73 10.43 1.74
CA THR A 224 10.52 10.68 0.95
C THR A 224 10.76 10.31 -0.50
N ILE A 225 9.83 9.54 -1.08
CA ILE A 225 9.72 9.33 -2.53
C ILE A 225 8.86 10.45 -3.10
N ALA A 226 9.44 11.25 -3.99
CA ALA A 226 8.79 12.42 -4.56
C ALA A 226 8.64 12.29 -6.08
N ASN A 227 7.48 12.69 -6.60
CA ASN A 227 7.12 12.55 -8.00
C ASN A 227 6.45 13.83 -8.51
N ARG A 228 6.65 14.16 -9.79
CA ARG A 228 5.83 15.15 -10.47
C ARG A 228 4.76 14.47 -11.28
N LEU A 229 3.54 14.97 -11.21
CA LEU A 229 2.39 14.40 -11.92
C LEU A 229 2.63 14.38 -13.44
N GLU A 230 3.24 15.42 -13.99
CA GLU A 230 3.57 15.55 -15.41
C GLU A 230 4.63 14.56 -15.92
N ASP A 231 5.42 13.95 -15.02
CA ASP A 231 6.44 12.96 -15.38
C ASP A 231 5.89 11.52 -15.34
N LEU A 232 4.72 11.30 -14.72
CA LEU A 232 4.18 9.95 -14.52
C LEU A 232 3.71 9.33 -15.84
N GLY A 233 4.27 8.17 -16.19
CA GLY A 233 3.90 7.41 -17.38
C GLY A 233 4.71 7.78 -18.63
N ASP A 234 5.59 8.78 -18.55
CA ASP A 234 6.56 9.08 -19.60
C ASP A 234 7.82 8.23 -19.39
N PRO A 235 8.17 7.29 -20.30
CA PRO A 235 9.34 6.43 -20.15
C PRO A 235 10.68 7.18 -20.23
N GLU A 236 10.69 8.40 -20.76
CA GLU A 236 11.90 9.25 -20.82
C GLU A 236 12.06 10.13 -19.57
N LYS A 237 11.10 10.06 -18.64
CA LYS A 237 11.14 10.80 -17.37
C LYS A 237 11.38 9.87 -16.21
N PRO A 238 12.05 10.35 -15.14
CA PRO A 238 12.18 9.59 -13.92
C PRO A 238 10.82 9.21 -13.36
N ARG A 239 10.66 7.94 -13.00
CA ARG A 239 9.51 7.48 -12.23
C ARG A 239 9.36 8.28 -10.94
N ALA A 240 10.46 8.55 -10.23
CA ALA A 240 10.48 9.24 -8.95
C ALA A 240 11.87 9.84 -8.60
N TRP A 241 11.91 10.57 -7.49
CA TRP A 241 13.12 10.98 -6.80
C TRP A 241 13.08 10.47 -5.36
N LEU A 242 14.16 9.87 -4.90
CA LEU A 242 14.33 9.57 -3.48
C LEU A 242 15.04 10.74 -2.82
N ILE A 243 14.54 11.22 -1.68
CA ILE A 243 15.19 12.25 -0.86
C ILE A 243 15.34 11.72 0.56
N ASP A 244 16.56 11.61 1.07
CA ASP A 244 16.82 11.13 2.44
C ASP A 244 16.69 12.23 3.51
N SER A 245 16.82 11.85 4.78
CA SER A 245 16.77 12.76 5.92
C SER A 245 17.95 13.74 5.99
N HIS A 246 19.04 13.52 5.25
CA HIS A 246 20.22 14.39 5.18
C HIS A 246 20.19 15.36 3.99
N GLY A 247 19.22 15.20 3.08
CA GLY A 247 19.04 16.02 1.88
C GLY A 247 19.74 15.49 0.63
N ALA A 248 20.38 14.32 0.70
CA ALA A 248 20.84 13.63 -0.49
C ALA A 248 19.63 13.16 -1.31
N HIS A 249 19.76 13.18 -2.64
CA HIS A 249 18.68 12.78 -3.52
C HIS A 249 19.15 11.98 -4.72
N PHE A 250 18.33 11.02 -5.12
CA PHE A 250 18.64 10.03 -6.15
C PHE A 250 17.50 9.94 -7.15
N ILE A 251 17.85 9.70 -8.42
CA ILE A 251 16.89 9.52 -9.49
C ILE A 251 16.44 8.07 -9.50
N LEU A 252 15.14 7.84 -9.56
CA LEU A 252 14.53 6.53 -9.72
C LEU A 252 13.89 6.50 -11.11
N GLN A 253 14.54 5.83 -12.08
CA GLN A 253 14.06 5.83 -13.46
C GLN A 253 12.81 4.98 -13.58
N THR A 254 12.79 3.83 -12.91
CA THR A 254 11.72 2.86 -13.03
C THR A 254 11.00 2.60 -11.70
N GLU A 255 9.89 1.88 -11.79
CA GLU A 255 9.22 1.34 -10.62
C GLU A 255 10.05 0.29 -9.88
N ALA A 256 10.89 -0.46 -10.59
CA ALA A 256 11.81 -1.40 -9.99
C ALA A 256 12.88 -0.67 -9.17
N ASP A 257 13.45 0.42 -9.70
CA ASP A 257 14.44 1.25 -8.99
C ASP A 257 13.87 1.82 -7.70
N MET A 258 12.59 2.22 -7.74
CA MET A 258 11.87 2.73 -6.57
C MET A 258 11.69 1.63 -5.51
N CYS A 259 11.22 0.45 -5.88
CA CYS A 259 11.08 -0.67 -4.94
C CYS A 259 12.44 -1.09 -4.37
N GLU A 260 13.48 -1.16 -5.20
CA GLU A 260 14.85 -1.44 -4.76
C GLU A 260 15.37 -0.42 -3.76
N SER A 261 15.20 0.86 -4.06
CA SER A 261 15.63 1.94 -3.16
C SER A 261 14.90 1.93 -1.82
N ILE A 262 13.60 1.59 -1.81
CA ILE A 262 12.83 1.40 -0.59
C ILE A 262 13.42 0.25 0.25
N ARG A 263 13.73 -0.91 -0.36
CA ARG A 263 14.38 -2.02 0.35
C ARG A 263 15.75 -1.65 0.90
N CYS A 264 16.59 -0.98 0.10
CA CYS A 264 17.89 -0.51 0.55
C CYS A 264 17.78 0.42 1.77
N ILE A 265 16.76 1.29 1.83
CA ILE A 265 16.53 2.13 3.02
C ILE A 265 16.16 1.28 4.22
N ILE A 266 15.25 0.32 4.05
CA ILE A 266 14.83 -0.57 5.14
C ILE A 266 16.04 -1.36 5.67
N GLU A 267 16.84 -1.95 4.79
CA GLU A 267 18.00 -2.78 5.17
C GLU A 267 19.12 -1.98 5.84
N ASN A 268 19.38 -0.75 5.40
CA ASN A 268 20.45 0.09 5.96
C ASN A 268 20.09 0.76 7.31
N ASN A 269 18.83 0.67 7.74
CA ASN A 269 18.34 1.30 8.97
C ASN A 269 17.80 0.27 9.98
N ARG A 270 18.18 -1.01 9.83
CA ARG A 270 17.96 -2.07 10.83
C ARG A 270 19.13 -2.23 11.79
#